data_AF-A0A510IQW8-F1
#
_entry.id   AF-A0A510IQW8-F1
#
_cell.length_a   1.000
_cell.length_b   1.000
_cell.length_c   1.000
_cell.angle_alpha   90.00
_cell.angle_beta   90.00
_cell.angle_gamma   90.00
#
_symmetry.space_group_name_H-M   'P 1'
#
loop_
_entity.id
_entity.type
_entity.pdbx_description
1 polymer ?
#
loop_
_entity_poly.entity_id
_entity_poly.type
_entity_poly.pdbx_seq_one_letter_code
_entity_poly.pdbx_strand_id
1 'polypeptide(L)'
;MSTLEIDQLDNFELGKKAALAGEIEQARKLLRPIADLNPFHPAAYFLCYVESSKGSILNCEKYTLTFLSKHPHHAGMRTISAKLNVAKGNLDQSEKDLKIALNFNPNHQRALKLQEQIQVIRAENSARDALLAIESPRSHPAFSSYRKSKAAKQLSKVKPVENWDNHELQAKIAFFYNSRNLRRTLKNYDSELISSAVKLGYCTWPRKLQNYIRGCNVLDVGCRFGGHAMGYLCAGASSYMGIDPAMSMDAKVVRSKRIRNWVYAPMSSREIMEAVPDIKLHQCSTRDLVGSIKFDAISLHNVTEHLVDIEDVFEDITNLLNRDGKIIFLHHNFYGWSGHHMPPIPQPLSMKTTPNI
;
A
#
# COMPACT_ATOMS: atom_id res chain seq x y z
N MET A 1 -50.45 24.41 -25.08
CA MET A 1 -49.65 23.19 -24.91
C MET A 1 -50.57 22.01 -25.15
N SER A 2 -50.14 21.05 -25.98
CA SER A 2 -50.91 19.82 -26.18
C SER A 2 -50.84 18.94 -24.90
N THR A 3 -51.80 18.05 -24.67
CA THR A 3 -51.77 17.07 -23.57
C THR A 3 -50.46 16.26 -23.54
N LEU A 4 -49.86 16.02 -24.71
CA LEU A 4 -48.59 15.32 -24.88
C LEU A 4 -47.39 16.11 -24.33
N GLU A 5 -47.42 17.45 -24.37
CA GLU A 5 -46.35 18.31 -23.84
C GLU A 5 -46.42 18.43 -22.30
N ILE A 6 -47.62 18.38 -21.72
CA ILE A 6 -47.84 18.41 -20.27
C ILE A 6 -47.38 17.10 -19.62
N ASP A 7 -47.74 15.96 -20.21
CA ASP A 7 -47.31 14.64 -19.74
C ASP A 7 -45.78 14.47 -19.81
N GLN A 8 -45.10 15.09 -20.78
CA GLN A 8 -43.64 15.04 -20.89
C GLN A 8 -42.94 15.87 -19.80
N LEU A 9 -43.51 17.01 -19.41
CA LEU A 9 -42.97 17.87 -18.36
C LEU A 9 -43.06 17.19 -16.98
N ASP A 10 -44.21 16.58 -16.69
CA ASP A 10 -44.43 15.84 -15.45
C ASP A 10 -43.52 14.60 -15.37
N ASN A 11 -43.38 13.87 -16.47
CA ASN A 11 -42.47 12.72 -16.55
C ASN A 11 -41.00 13.13 -16.38
N PHE A 12 -40.59 14.29 -16.90
CA PHE A 12 -39.22 14.79 -16.72
C PHE A 12 -38.92 15.10 -15.25
N GLU A 13 -39.77 15.86 -14.56
CA GLU A 13 -39.51 16.23 -13.16
C GLU A 13 -39.57 15.01 -12.23
N LEU A 14 -40.50 14.09 -12.44
CA LEU A 14 -40.54 12.81 -11.72
C LEU A 14 -39.29 11.96 -12.00
N GLY A 15 -38.87 11.89 -13.27
CA GLY A 15 -37.69 11.14 -13.68
C GLY A 15 -36.40 11.72 -13.12
N LYS A 16 -36.28 13.05 -13.07
CA LYS A 16 -35.17 13.77 -12.45
C LYS A 16 -35.12 13.52 -10.95
N LYS A 17 -36.26 13.55 -10.26
CA LYS A 17 -36.34 13.21 -8.83
C LYS A 17 -35.88 11.78 -8.57
N ALA A 18 -36.38 10.82 -9.36
CA ALA A 18 -35.96 9.43 -9.30
C ALA A 18 -34.45 9.25 -9.55
N ALA A 19 -33.89 9.95 -10.55
CA ALA A 19 -32.46 9.91 -10.85
C ALA A 19 -31.59 10.44 -9.70
N LEU A 20 -32.01 11.54 -9.05
CA LEU A 20 -31.33 12.10 -7.89
C LEU A 20 -31.47 11.21 -6.64
N ALA A 21 -32.58 10.49 -6.50
CA ALA A 21 -32.79 9.50 -5.44
C ALA A 21 -32.06 8.16 -5.70
N GLY A 22 -31.51 7.94 -6.90
CA GLY A 22 -30.84 6.69 -7.28
C GLY A 22 -31.79 5.55 -7.69
N GLU A 23 -33.05 5.88 -7.97
CA GLU A 23 -34.09 4.95 -8.43
C GLU A 23 -33.96 4.70 -9.94
N ILE A 24 -33.05 3.81 -10.33
CA ILE A 24 -32.64 3.63 -11.73
C ILE A 24 -33.80 3.23 -12.64
N GLU A 25 -34.56 2.19 -12.29
CA GLU A 25 -35.60 1.67 -13.18
C GLU A 25 -36.71 2.71 -13.39
N GLN A 26 -37.07 3.44 -12.33
CA GLN A 26 -38.04 4.52 -12.41
C GLN A 26 -37.50 5.69 -13.25
N ALA A 27 -36.26 6.11 -13.01
CA ALA A 27 -35.61 7.15 -13.79
C ALA A 27 -35.48 6.75 -15.27
N ARG A 28 -35.15 5.48 -15.58
CA ARG A 28 -35.05 4.96 -16.94
C ARG A 28 -36.41 4.96 -17.62
N LYS A 29 -37.45 4.47 -16.95
CA LYS A 29 -38.83 4.45 -17.46
C LYS A 29 -39.31 5.86 -17.85
N LEU A 30 -39.00 6.85 -17.01
CA LEU A 30 -39.48 8.23 -17.19
C LEU A 30 -38.61 9.07 -18.13
N LEU A 31 -37.28 8.93 -18.05
CA LEU A 31 -36.35 9.82 -18.77
C LEU A 31 -35.93 9.28 -20.15
N ARG A 32 -35.89 7.94 -20.34
CA ARG A 32 -35.40 7.36 -21.60
C ARG A 32 -36.26 7.72 -22.81
N PRO A 33 -37.60 7.66 -22.76
CA PRO A 33 -38.43 8.08 -23.90
C PRO A 33 -38.17 9.54 -24.30
N ILE A 34 -37.99 10.42 -23.32
CA ILE A 34 -37.70 11.84 -23.53
C ILE A 34 -36.31 12.02 -24.15
N ALA A 35 -35.30 11.31 -23.63
CA ALA A 35 -33.92 11.38 -24.11
C ALA A 35 -33.75 10.75 -25.51
N ASP A 36 -34.50 9.70 -25.85
CA ASP A 36 -34.48 9.09 -27.17
C ASP A 36 -35.18 9.96 -28.22
N LEU A 37 -36.27 10.65 -27.86
CA LEU A 37 -36.96 11.60 -28.73
C LEU A 37 -36.13 12.88 -28.97
N ASN A 38 -35.52 13.42 -27.90
CA ASN A 38 -34.68 14.60 -27.96
C ASN A 38 -33.40 14.42 -27.13
N PRO A 39 -32.30 13.94 -27.76
CA PRO A 39 -31.02 13.72 -27.07
C PRO A 39 -30.35 14.98 -26.51
N PHE A 40 -30.82 16.18 -26.87
CA PHE A 40 -30.31 17.45 -26.33
C PHE A 40 -31.06 17.92 -25.07
N HIS A 41 -32.15 17.23 -24.71
CA HIS A 41 -32.95 17.54 -23.54
C HIS A 41 -32.19 17.18 -22.24
N PRO A 42 -32.32 17.95 -21.14
CA PRO A 42 -31.71 17.63 -19.85
C PRO A 42 -32.00 16.22 -19.32
N ALA A 43 -33.08 15.58 -19.79
CA ALA A 43 -33.40 14.17 -19.49
C ALA A 43 -32.23 13.22 -19.82
N ALA A 44 -31.52 13.46 -20.92
CA ALA A 44 -30.34 12.68 -21.29
C ALA A 44 -29.24 12.76 -20.22
N TYR A 45 -29.00 13.96 -19.66
CA TYR A 45 -28.04 14.13 -18.56
C TYR A 45 -28.47 13.37 -17.30
N PHE A 46 -29.72 13.50 -16.85
CA PHE A 46 -30.18 12.82 -15.64
C PHE A 46 -30.26 11.30 -15.79
N LEU A 47 -30.59 10.80 -16.99
CA LEU A 47 -30.47 9.38 -17.32
C LEU A 47 -29.02 8.92 -17.20
N CYS A 48 -28.09 9.62 -17.85
CA CYS A 48 -26.68 9.27 -17.75
C CYS A 48 -26.10 9.43 -16.34
N TYR A 49 -26.61 10.39 -15.57
CA TYR A 49 -26.24 10.62 -14.17
C TYR A 49 -26.51 9.37 -13.34
N VAL A 50 -27.73 8.82 -13.42
CA VAL A 50 -28.13 7.66 -12.62
C VAL A 50 -27.43 6.38 -13.11
N GLU A 51 -27.30 6.20 -14.43
CA GLU A 51 -26.60 5.05 -15.04
C GLU A 51 -25.10 5.05 -14.69
N SER A 52 -24.47 6.23 -14.63
CA SER A 52 -23.05 6.38 -14.23
C SER A 52 -22.75 6.02 -12.78
N SER A 53 -23.78 5.85 -11.95
CA SER A 53 -23.65 5.62 -10.52
C SER A 53 -23.70 4.14 -10.13
N LYS A 54 -24.25 3.25 -10.99
CA LYS A 54 -24.31 1.79 -10.74
C LYS A 54 -23.67 0.92 -11.84
N GLY A 55 -22.77 1.48 -12.64
CA GLY A 55 -21.88 0.71 -13.53
C GLY A 55 -22.38 0.48 -14.95
N SER A 56 -23.57 0.96 -15.31
CA SER A 56 -24.12 0.88 -16.68
C SER A 56 -23.68 2.07 -17.55
N ILE A 57 -22.47 2.59 -17.32
CA ILE A 57 -21.95 3.81 -17.96
C ILE A 57 -21.87 3.70 -19.48
N LEU A 58 -21.70 2.48 -20.02
CA LEU A 58 -21.63 2.24 -21.47
C LEU A 58 -22.94 2.61 -22.19
N ASN A 59 -24.09 2.54 -21.51
CA ASN A 59 -25.39 2.95 -22.07
C ASN A 59 -25.47 4.47 -22.31
N CYS A 60 -24.56 5.25 -21.74
CA CYS A 60 -24.55 6.70 -21.86
C CYS A 60 -23.95 7.17 -23.18
N GLU A 61 -23.20 6.34 -23.91
CA GLU A 61 -22.35 6.76 -25.03
C GLU A 61 -23.08 7.63 -26.05
N LYS A 62 -24.20 7.11 -26.60
CA LYS A 62 -25.07 7.80 -27.56
C LYS A 62 -25.47 9.20 -27.06
N TYR A 63 -25.87 9.29 -25.79
CA TYR A 63 -26.37 10.51 -25.19
C TYR A 63 -25.24 11.50 -24.89
N THR A 64 -24.10 11.05 -24.37
CA THR A 64 -22.95 11.93 -24.09
C THR A 64 -22.47 12.65 -25.34
N LEU A 65 -22.27 11.94 -26.44
CA LEU A 65 -21.77 12.54 -27.69
C LEU A 65 -22.78 13.55 -28.26
N THR A 66 -24.05 13.17 -28.34
CA THR A 66 -25.11 14.00 -28.93
C THR A 66 -25.43 15.21 -28.05
N PHE A 67 -25.50 15.03 -26.73
CA PHE A 67 -25.77 16.13 -25.81
C PHE A 67 -24.65 17.17 -25.82
N LEU A 68 -23.38 16.72 -25.81
CA LEU A 68 -22.22 17.62 -25.80
C LEU A 68 -22.00 18.34 -27.14
N SER A 69 -22.56 17.88 -28.26
CA SER A 69 -22.47 18.63 -29.52
C SER A 69 -23.24 19.95 -29.47
N LYS A 70 -24.34 20.00 -28.70
CA LYS A 70 -25.14 21.22 -28.48
C LYS A 70 -24.76 21.96 -27.18
N HIS A 71 -24.30 21.23 -26.16
CA HIS A 71 -23.94 21.77 -24.84
C HIS A 71 -22.47 21.46 -24.49
N PRO A 72 -21.49 21.97 -25.26
CA PRO A 72 -20.09 21.53 -25.17
C PRO A 72 -19.42 21.82 -23.81
N HIS A 73 -19.95 22.75 -23.02
CA HIS A 73 -19.39 23.17 -21.74
C HIS A 73 -20.16 22.64 -20.52
N HIS A 74 -21.14 21.76 -20.72
CA HIS A 74 -21.93 21.23 -19.62
C HIS A 74 -21.07 20.33 -18.70
N ALA A 75 -20.63 20.88 -17.56
CA ALA A 75 -19.70 20.23 -16.63
C ALA A 75 -20.14 18.83 -16.17
N GLY A 76 -21.43 18.64 -15.87
CA GLY A 76 -21.98 17.35 -15.47
C GLY A 76 -21.83 16.26 -16.54
N MET A 77 -22.29 16.53 -17.77
CA MET A 77 -22.16 15.61 -18.90
C MET A 77 -20.69 15.39 -19.32
N ARG A 78 -19.83 16.41 -19.25
CA ARG A 78 -18.37 16.25 -19.44
C ARG A 78 -17.76 15.31 -18.40
N THR A 79 -18.18 15.39 -17.14
CA THR A 79 -17.74 14.45 -16.09
C THR A 79 -18.19 13.01 -16.39
N ILE A 80 -19.40 12.82 -16.90
CA ILE A 80 -19.91 11.49 -17.31
C ILE A 80 -19.12 10.97 -18.53
N SER A 81 -18.85 11.84 -19.51
CA SER A 81 -18.02 11.50 -20.68
C SER A 81 -16.61 11.10 -20.26
N ALA A 82 -16.02 11.81 -19.30
CA ALA A 82 -14.74 11.43 -18.70
C ALA A 82 -14.79 10.04 -18.06
N LYS A 83 -15.84 9.71 -17.28
CA LYS A 83 -16.01 8.35 -16.71
C LYS A 83 -16.13 7.27 -17.79
N LEU A 84 -16.88 7.55 -18.87
CA LEU A 84 -17.00 6.64 -19.99
C LEU A 84 -15.64 6.39 -20.65
N ASN A 85 -14.83 7.44 -20.83
CA ASN A 85 -13.49 7.32 -21.37
C ASN A 85 -12.55 6.53 -20.45
N VAL A 86 -12.66 6.66 -19.11
CA VAL A 86 -11.94 5.78 -18.16
C VAL A 86 -12.34 4.32 -18.35
N ALA A 87 -13.64 4.03 -18.44
CA ALA A 87 -14.13 2.66 -18.65
C ALA A 87 -13.63 2.04 -19.97
N LYS A 88 -13.35 2.86 -20.98
CA LYS A 88 -12.77 2.47 -22.27
C LYS A 88 -11.24 2.41 -22.28
N GLY A 89 -10.57 2.81 -21.20
CA GLY A 89 -9.10 2.91 -21.15
C GLY A 89 -8.52 4.20 -21.77
N ASN A 90 -9.35 5.14 -22.22
CA ASN A 90 -8.95 6.37 -22.87
C ASN A 90 -8.69 7.50 -21.86
N LEU A 91 -7.64 7.36 -21.04
CA LEU A 91 -7.33 8.33 -19.98
C LEU A 91 -7.05 9.75 -20.50
N ASP A 92 -6.37 9.88 -21.65
CA ASP A 92 -6.06 11.20 -22.24
C ASP A 92 -7.33 11.99 -22.59
N GLN A 93 -8.32 11.33 -23.17
CA GLN A 93 -9.58 11.97 -23.52
C GLN A 93 -10.39 12.29 -22.25
N SER A 94 -10.36 11.40 -21.25
CA SER A 94 -10.99 11.64 -19.97
C SER A 94 -10.49 12.91 -19.27
N GLU A 95 -9.18 13.15 -19.29
CA GLU A 95 -8.57 14.36 -18.73
C GLU A 95 -8.94 15.63 -19.51
N LYS A 96 -9.04 15.55 -20.84
CA LYS A 96 -9.54 16.67 -21.65
C LYS A 96 -10.96 17.05 -21.25
N ASP A 97 -11.84 16.07 -21.10
CA ASP A 97 -13.23 16.30 -20.68
C ASP A 97 -13.31 16.88 -19.25
N LEU A 98 -12.49 16.39 -18.33
CA LEU A 98 -12.40 16.94 -16.97
C LEU A 98 -11.85 18.36 -16.94
N LYS A 99 -10.83 18.66 -17.74
CA LYS A 99 -10.29 20.01 -17.87
C LYS A 99 -11.39 20.98 -18.32
N ILE A 100 -12.20 20.60 -19.30
CA ILE A 100 -13.34 21.40 -19.72
C ILE A 100 -14.35 21.53 -18.56
N ALA A 101 -14.74 20.43 -17.92
CA ALA A 101 -15.71 20.45 -16.82
C ALA A 101 -15.29 21.39 -15.67
N LEU A 102 -14.01 21.31 -15.25
CA LEU A 102 -13.46 22.09 -14.15
C LEU A 102 -13.17 23.54 -14.54
N ASN A 103 -12.88 23.84 -15.82
CA ASN A 103 -12.76 25.22 -16.28
C ASN A 103 -14.09 25.99 -16.16
N PHE A 104 -15.22 25.33 -16.42
CA PHE A 104 -16.55 25.95 -16.34
C PHE A 104 -17.22 25.81 -14.97
N ASN A 105 -16.82 24.81 -14.18
CA ASN A 105 -17.25 24.66 -12.80
C ASN A 105 -16.08 24.13 -11.94
N PRO A 106 -15.21 25.02 -11.42
CA PRO A 106 -14.02 24.64 -10.65
C PRO A 106 -14.32 23.81 -9.39
N ASN A 107 -15.49 24.01 -8.78
CA ASN A 107 -15.90 23.34 -7.54
C ASN A 107 -16.75 22.09 -7.80
N HIS A 108 -16.79 21.57 -9.03
CA HIS A 108 -17.56 20.38 -9.37
C HIS A 108 -16.96 19.12 -8.71
N GLN A 109 -17.45 18.81 -7.50
CA GLN A 109 -16.94 17.75 -6.62
C GLN A 109 -16.72 16.39 -7.32
N ARG A 110 -17.66 15.97 -8.16
CA ARG A 110 -17.53 14.68 -8.89
C ARG A 110 -16.44 14.69 -9.95
N ALA A 111 -16.14 15.86 -10.52
CA ALA A 111 -15.07 16.01 -11.50
C ALA A 111 -13.70 16.00 -10.80
N LEU A 112 -13.58 16.72 -9.68
CA LEU A 112 -12.37 16.71 -8.83
C LEU A 112 -12.03 15.29 -8.35
N LYS A 113 -13.02 14.59 -7.78
CA LYS A 113 -12.83 13.20 -7.32
C LYS A 113 -12.40 12.26 -8.46
N LEU A 114 -12.98 12.42 -9.65
CA LEU A 114 -12.58 11.61 -10.82
C LEU A 114 -11.18 11.97 -11.32
N GLN A 115 -10.81 13.25 -11.27
CA GLN A 115 -9.46 13.71 -11.63
C GLN A 115 -8.40 13.08 -10.72
N GLU A 116 -8.63 13.06 -9.40
CA GLU A 116 -7.77 12.39 -8.43
C GLU A 116 -7.66 10.88 -8.73
N GLN A 117 -8.78 10.21 -9.04
CA GLN A 117 -8.77 8.80 -9.42
C GLN A 117 -7.93 8.53 -10.67
N ILE A 118 -8.04 9.37 -11.71
CA ILE A 118 -7.25 9.22 -12.94
C ILE A 118 -5.77 9.45 -12.68
N GLN A 119 -5.42 10.44 -11.85
CA GLN A 119 -4.03 10.67 -11.45
C GLN A 119 -3.43 9.44 -10.76
N VAL A 120 -4.19 8.80 -9.86
CA VAL A 120 -3.78 7.54 -9.23
C VAL A 120 -3.60 6.43 -10.27
N ILE A 121 -4.56 6.22 -11.17
CA ILE A 121 -4.48 5.19 -12.22
C ILE A 121 -3.24 5.42 -13.11
N ARG A 122 -2.98 6.66 -13.52
CA ARG A 122 -1.78 7.00 -14.30
C ARG A 122 -0.50 6.75 -13.53
N ALA A 123 -0.45 7.16 -12.27
CA ALA A 123 0.72 6.94 -11.42
C ALA A 123 1.01 5.44 -11.28
N GLU A 124 -0.02 4.60 -11.13
CA GLU A 124 0.14 3.15 -11.08
C GLU A 124 0.59 2.56 -12.43
N ASN A 125 0.00 2.96 -13.56
CA ASN A 125 0.41 2.47 -14.87
C ASN A 125 1.86 2.85 -15.18
N SER A 126 2.20 4.11 -14.91
CA SER A 126 3.57 4.64 -14.98
C SER A 126 4.54 3.85 -14.09
N ALA A 127 4.11 3.46 -12.89
CA ALA A 127 4.91 2.62 -11.99
C ALA A 127 5.08 1.19 -12.52
N ARG A 128 4.02 0.58 -13.07
CA ARG A 128 4.09 -0.75 -13.70
C ARG A 128 5.11 -0.77 -14.84
N ASP A 129 5.05 0.23 -15.73
CA ASP A 129 6.00 0.35 -16.85
C ASP A 129 7.44 0.52 -16.36
N ALA A 130 7.65 1.31 -15.31
CA ALA A 130 8.97 1.49 -14.71
C ALA A 130 9.49 0.20 -14.06
N LEU A 131 8.63 -0.55 -13.37
CA LEU A 131 9.00 -1.85 -12.79
C LEU A 131 9.36 -2.88 -13.86
N LEU A 132 8.61 -2.95 -14.97
CA LEU A 132 8.95 -3.81 -16.11
C LEU A 132 10.34 -3.50 -16.68
N ALA A 133 10.71 -2.22 -16.77
CA ALA A 133 12.05 -1.81 -17.21
C ALA A 133 13.15 -2.23 -16.21
N ILE A 134 12.87 -2.18 -14.91
CA ILE A 134 13.79 -2.60 -13.84
C ILE A 134 13.94 -4.13 -13.78
N GLU A 135 12.86 -4.87 -14.00
CA GLU A 135 12.82 -6.33 -13.90
C GLU A 135 13.28 -7.03 -15.18
N SER A 136 13.42 -6.29 -16.28
CA SER A 136 13.95 -6.82 -17.54
C SER A 136 15.31 -7.52 -17.32
N PRO A 137 15.45 -8.81 -17.68
CA PRO A 137 16.68 -9.57 -17.48
C PRO A 137 17.79 -9.06 -18.40
N ARG A 138 19.05 -9.31 -18.05
CA ARG A 138 20.22 -8.84 -18.83
C ARG A 138 20.24 -9.34 -20.28
N SER A 139 19.67 -10.53 -20.51
CA SER A 139 19.52 -11.14 -21.83
C SER A 139 18.42 -10.51 -22.68
N HIS A 140 17.56 -9.66 -22.12
CA HIS A 140 16.46 -9.05 -22.85
C HIS A 140 16.94 -7.86 -23.70
N PRO A 141 16.51 -7.71 -24.97
CA PRO A 141 16.93 -6.60 -25.84
C PRO A 141 16.63 -5.21 -25.28
N ALA A 142 15.60 -5.10 -24.42
CA ALA A 142 15.23 -3.86 -23.76
C ALA A 142 16.11 -3.51 -22.54
N PHE A 143 17.02 -4.40 -22.12
CA PHE A 143 17.90 -4.18 -20.98
C PHE A 143 18.85 -3.00 -21.24
N SER A 144 18.85 -2.06 -20.31
CA SER A 144 19.81 -0.95 -20.31
C SER A 144 19.95 -0.43 -18.89
N SER A 145 21.19 -0.34 -18.40
CA SER A 145 21.50 0.24 -17.08
C SER A 145 20.96 1.67 -16.94
N TYR A 146 21.04 2.44 -18.02
CA TYR A 146 20.45 3.78 -18.10
C TYR A 146 18.92 3.75 -17.97
N ARG A 147 18.23 2.83 -18.68
CA ARG A 147 16.77 2.67 -18.56
C ARG A 147 16.35 2.28 -17.15
N LYS A 148 17.05 1.35 -16.49
CA LYS A 148 16.77 0.98 -15.09
C LYS A 148 16.94 2.15 -14.14
N SER A 149 18.02 2.93 -14.30
CA SER A 149 18.27 4.12 -13.50
C SER A 149 17.20 5.20 -13.70
N LYS A 150 16.76 5.42 -14.94
CA LYS A 150 15.67 6.34 -15.28
C LYS A 150 14.34 5.87 -14.68
N ALA A 151 14.02 4.59 -14.79
CA ALA A 151 12.82 3.98 -14.22
C ALA A 151 12.81 4.05 -12.68
N ALA A 152 13.93 3.78 -12.02
CA ALA A 152 14.04 3.93 -10.57
C ALA A 152 13.82 5.39 -10.13
N LYS A 153 14.36 6.36 -10.88
CA LYS A 153 14.14 7.80 -10.65
C LYS A 153 12.69 8.23 -10.88
N GLN A 154 11.97 7.52 -11.76
CA GLN A 154 10.54 7.74 -11.96
C GLN A 154 9.74 7.19 -10.78
N LEU A 155 10.00 5.96 -10.34
CA LEU A 155 9.35 5.35 -9.18
C LEU A 155 9.59 6.13 -7.89
N SER A 156 10.78 6.70 -7.71
CA SER A 156 11.08 7.51 -6.52
C SER A 156 10.23 8.79 -6.39
N LYS A 157 9.53 9.18 -7.45
CA LYS A 157 8.61 10.33 -7.46
C LYS A 157 7.15 9.92 -7.30
N VAL A 158 6.84 8.63 -7.38
CA VAL A 158 5.49 8.11 -7.24
C VAL A 158 5.23 7.86 -5.75
N LYS A 159 4.31 8.63 -5.16
CA LYS A 159 3.94 8.44 -3.75
C LYS A 159 3.11 7.15 -3.62
N PRO A 160 3.51 6.19 -2.77
CA PRO A 160 2.71 5.01 -2.51
C PRO A 160 1.44 5.38 -1.72
N VAL A 161 0.40 4.56 -1.84
CA VAL A 161 -0.80 4.66 -0.99
C VAL A 161 -0.47 4.34 0.48
N GLU A 162 -1.32 4.77 1.41
CA GLU A 162 -1.07 4.66 2.85
C GLU A 162 -0.95 3.21 3.36
N ASN A 163 -1.69 2.28 2.76
CA ASN A 163 -1.71 0.85 3.08
C ASN A 163 -0.82 0.01 2.15
N TRP A 164 0.32 0.57 1.72
CA TRP A 164 1.24 -0.10 0.79
C TRP A 164 1.71 -1.49 1.25
N ASP A 165 1.69 -1.77 2.55
CA ASP A 165 2.05 -3.07 3.13
C ASP A 165 1.09 -4.21 2.74
N ASN A 166 -0.06 -3.89 2.15
CA ASN A 166 -1.08 -4.84 1.74
C ASN A 166 -1.20 -5.01 0.22
N HIS A 167 -0.42 -4.26 -0.57
CA HIS A 167 -0.50 -4.25 -2.02
C HIS A 167 0.89 -4.37 -2.64
N GLU A 168 1.15 -5.43 -3.41
CA GLU A 168 2.49 -5.73 -3.93
C GLU A 168 3.07 -4.58 -4.77
N LEU A 169 2.28 -4.02 -5.69
CA LEU A 169 2.68 -2.88 -6.51
C LEU A 169 3.08 -1.69 -5.63
N GLN A 170 2.29 -1.41 -4.59
CA GLN A 170 2.49 -0.25 -3.74
C GLN A 170 3.69 -0.43 -2.82
N ALA A 171 3.98 -1.66 -2.35
CA ALA A 171 5.20 -1.97 -1.63
C ALA A 171 6.45 -1.79 -2.50
N LYS A 172 6.39 -2.20 -3.78
CA LYS A 172 7.47 -1.96 -4.75
C LYS A 172 7.67 -0.47 -5.00
N ILE A 173 6.59 0.31 -5.17
CA ILE A 173 6.67 1.77 -5.25
C ILE A 173 7.31 2.35 -3.97
N ALA A 174 6.85 1.92 -2.79
CA ALA A 174 7.36 2.36 -1.49
C ALA A 174 8.86 2.12 -1.34
N PHE A 175 9.37 0.97 -1.81
CA PHE A 175 10.79 0.64 -1.81
C PHE A 175 11.65 1.69 -2.53
N PHE A 176 11.19 2.21 -3.67
CA PHE A 176 11.89 3.28 -4.39
C PHE A 176 11.61 4.66 -3.81
N TYR A 177 10.37 4.97 -3.48
CA TYR A 177 9.94 6.28 -2.96
C TYR A 177 10.60 6.63 -1.62
N ASN A 178 10.75 5.65 -0.73
CA ASN A 178 11.29 5.88 0.62
C ASN A 178 12.82 5.84 0.67
N SER A 179 13.49 5.46 -0.43
CA SER A 179 14.94 5.32 -0.47
C SER A 179 15.63 6.64 -0.80
N ARG A 180 16.75 6.92 -0.13
CA ARG A 180 17.58 8.12 -0.37
C ARG A 180 18.63 7.93 -1.46
N ASN A 181 18.94 6.69 -1.85
CA ASN A 181 20.02 6.38 -2.79
C ASN A 181 19.59 5.33 -3.82
N LEU A 182 19.22 5.78 -5.02
CA LEU A 182 18.68 4.91 -6.08
C LEU A 182 19.65 3.83 -6.57
N ARG A 183 20.97 4.09 -6.56
CA ARG A 183 21.96 3.09 -6.96
C ARG A 183 21.97 1.93 -5.98
N ARG A 184 21.95 2.24 -4.68
CA ARG A 184 21.78 1.27 -3.61
C ARG A 184 20.43 0.57 -3.71
N THR A 185 19.34 1.31 -3.92
CA THR A 185 17.99 0.75 -4.10
C THR A 185 17.98 -0.32 -5.18
N LEU A 186 18.53 -0.01 -6.37
CA LEU A 186 18.60 -0.96 -7.49
C LEU A 186 19.42 -2.22 -7.18
N LYS A 187 20.48 -2.10 -6.37
CA LYS A 187 21.30 -3.24 -5.95
C LYS A 187 20.57 -4.18 -4.99
N ASN A 188 19.61 -3.66 -4.23
CA ASN A 188 18.85 -4.39 -3.20
C ASN A 188 17.41 -4.68 -3.62
N TYR A 189 17.05 -4.38 -4.86
CA TYR A 189 15.70 -4.59 -5.35
C TYR A 189 15.52 -6.06 -5.73
N ASP A 190 14.66 -6.74 -5.00
CA ASP A 190 14.17 -8.07 -5.34
C ASP A 190 12.63 -8.06 -5.34
N SER A 191 12.06 -8.25 -6.53
CA SER A 191 10.61 -8.15 -6.75
C SER A 191 9.84 -9.27 -6.05
N GLU A 192 10.39 -10.49 -6.05
CA GLU A 192 9.75 -11.67 -5.49
C GLU A 192 9.76 -11.62 -3.97
N LEU A 193 10.87 -11.20 -3.35
CA LEU A 193 10.97 -11.02 -1.91
C LEU A 193 10.03 -9.92 -1.40
N ILE A 194 9.87 -8.80 -2.11
CA ILE A 194 8.88 -7.77 -1.74
C ILE A 194 7.46 -8.33 -1.81
N SER A 195 7.12 -9.02 -2.91
CA SER A 195 5.80 -9.65 -3.08
C SER A 195 5.54 -10.69 -1.99
N SER A 196 6.53 -11.52 -1.65
CA SER A 196 6.46 -12.52 -0.58
C SER A 196 6.24 -11.87 0.79
N ALA A 197 7.01 -10.82 1.11
CA ALA A 197 6.86 -10.09 2.37
C ALA A 197 5.46 -9.48 2.54
N VAL A 198 4.86 -8.95 1.46
CA VAL A 198 3.47 -8.45 1.47
C VAL A 198 2.47 -9.59 1.70
N LYS A 199 2.56 -10.69 0.93
CA LYS A 199 1.66 -11.85 1.04
C LYS A 199 1.71 -12.49 2.42
N LEU A 200 2.89 -12.59 3.01
CA LEU A 200 3.09 -13.18 4.32
C LEU A 200 2.78 -12.23 5.48
N GLY A 201 2.58 -10.93 5.22
CA GLY A 201 2.24 -9.92 6.23
C GLY A 201 3.45 -9.35 6.97
N TYR A 202 4.65 -9.49 6.41
CA TYR A 202 5.89 -8.99 7.02
C TYR A 202 6.15 -7.49 6.77
N CYS A 203 5.38 -6.83 5.91
CA CYS A 203 5.49 -5.38 5.70
C CYS A 203 4.76 -4.53 6.75
N THR A 204 3.82 -5.12 7.50
CA THR A 204 2.92 -4.35 8.37
C THR A 204 3.61 -3.72 9.57
N TRP A 205 4.55 -4.43 10.23
CA TRP A 205 5.31 -3.87 11.34
C TRP A 205 6.25 -2.74 10.87
N PRO A 206 7.14 -2.95 9.88
CA PRO A 206 7.97 -1.87 9.34
C PRO A 206 7.20 -0.64 8.85
N ARG A 207 6.02 -0.82 8.25
CA ARG A 207 5.17 0.32 7.86
C ARG A 207 4.79 1.20 9.05
N LYS A 208 4.39 0.60 10.17
CA LYS A 208 4.03 1.35 11.40
C LYS A 208 5.24 2.11 11.95
N LEU A 209 6.43 1.58 11.77
CA LEU A 209 7.67 2.19 12.27
C LEU A 209 8.29 3.21 11.32
N GLN A 210 7.74 3.38 10.11
CA GLN A 210 8.36 4.08 9.00
C GLN A 210 8.96 5.46 9.38
N ASN A 211 8.26 6.25 10.19
CA ASN A 211 8.73 7.58 10.60
C ASN A 211 9.99 7.56 11.47
N TYR A 212 10.28 6.43 12.13
CA TYR A 212 11.44 6.27 13.01
C TYR A 212 12.63 5.58 12.34
N ILE A 213 12.39 4.84 11.24
CA ILE A 213 13.41 3.99 10.61
C ILE A 213 13.84 4.48 9.21
N ARG A 214 13.19 5.49 8.66
CA ARG A 214 13.53 5.98 7.30
C ARG A 214 14.93 6.59 7.31
N GLY A 215 15.83 5.99 6.55
CA GLY A 215 17.24 6.37 6.42
C GLY A 215 18.13 5.79 7.53
N CYS A 216 17.59 4.96 8.42
CA CYS A 216 18.31 4.37 9.55
C CYS A 216 18.95 3.03 9.20
N ASN A 217 20.06 2.71 9.86
CA ASN A 217 20.56 1.35 10.01
C ASN A 217 19.78 0.69 11.14
N VAL A 218 19.01 -0.36 10.82
CA VAL A 218 18.06 -0.97 11.75
C VAL A 218 18.59 -2.32 12.23
N LEU A 219 18.57 -2.54 13.55
CA LEU A 219 18.68 -3.88 14.16
C LEU A 219 17.27 -4.38 14.52
N ASP A 220 16.96 -5.62 14.20
CA ASP A 220 15.70 -6.28 14.57
C ASP A 220 16.02 -7.51 15.42
N VAL A 221 15.72 -7.41 16.72
CA VAL A 221 16.02 -8.43 17.73
C VAL A 221 14.88 -9.44 17.76
N GLY A 222 15.21 -10.74 17.70
CA GLY A 222 14.22 -11.82 17.62
C GLY A 222 13.53 -11.91 16.27
N CYS A 223 14.27 -11.62 15.19
CA CYS A 223 13.71 -11.57 13.84
C CYS A 223 13.32 -12.94 13.25
N ARG A 224 13.61 -14.05 13.97
CA ARG A 224 13.40 -15.45 13.56
C ARG A 224 14.11 -15.80 12.26
N PHE A 225 13.43 -15.76 11.12
CA PHE A 225 14.04 -16.02 9.81
C PHE A 225 14.31 -14.72 9.01
N GLY A 226 14.08 -13.56 9.60
CA GLY A 226 14.31 -12.27 8.94
C GLY A 226 13.18 -11.82 7.99
N GLY A 227 11.97 -12.37 8.11
CA GLY A 227 10.85 -12.04 7.20
C GLY A 227 10.53 -10.55 7.08
N HIS A 228 10.75 -9.77 8.14
CA HIS A 228 10.53 -8.32 8.15
C HIS A 228 11.57 -7.51 7.37
N ALA A 229 12.72 -8.09 7.01
CA ALA A 229 13.86 -7.39 6.42
C ALA A 229 13.49 -6.56 5.18
N MET A 230 12.78 -7.16 4.22
CA MET A 230 12.31 -6.43 3.04
C MET A 230 11.28 -5.35 3.38
N GLY A 231 10.44 -5.57 4.39
CA GLY A 231 9.50 -4.56 4.87
C GLY A 231 10.24 -3.32 5.41
N TYR A 232 11.35 -3.50 6.13
CA TYR A 232 12.20 -2.40 6.61
C TYR A 232 12.82 -1.62 5.46
N LEU A 233 13.34 -2.30 4.44
CA LEU A 233 13.85 -1.62 3.25
C LEU A 233 12.73 -0.89 2.49
N CYS A 234 11.54 -1.48 2.36
CA CYS A 234 10.36 -0.83 1.77
C CYS A 234 9.94 0.43 2.55
N ALA A 235 10.04 0.41 3.88
CA ALA A 235 9.77 1.56 4.73
C ALA A 235 10.85 2.66 4.63
N GLY A 236 12.02 2.34 4.08
CA GLY A 236 13.10 3.28 3.78
C GLY A 236 14.35 3.11 4.64
N ALA A 237 14.54 1.98 5.31
CA ALA A 237 15.78 1.71 6.05
C ALA A 237 17.02 1.73 5.12
N SER A 238 18.12 2.26 5.65
CA SER A 238 19.44 2.31 5.00
C SER A 238 20.18 0.97 5.06
N SER A 239 19.89 0.15 6.06
CA SER A 239 20.30 -1.25 6.13
C SER A 239 19.44 -1.96 7.17
N TYR A 240 19.42 -3.29 7.10
CA TYR A 240 18.74 -4.12 8.07
C TYR A 240 19.69 -5.21 8.56
N MET A 241 19.79 -5.36 9.87
CA MET A 241 20.37 -6.52 10.52
C MET A 241 19.30 -7.19 11.37
N GLY A 242 19.06 -8.47 11.13
CA GLY A 242 18.22 -9.30 11.99
C GLY A 242 19.08 -10.27 12.79
N ILE A 243 18.81 -10.36 14.09
CA ILE A 243 19.43 -11.38 14.95
C ILE A 243 18.38 -12.22 15.65
N ASP A 244 18.65 -13.51 15.80
CA ASP A 244 17.86 -14.42 16.62
C ASP A 244 18.70 -15.69 16.92
N PRO A 245 18.98 -16.03 18.19
CA PRO A 245 19.74 -17.24 18.53
C PRO A 245 19.10 -18.54 18.03
N ALA A 246 17.77 -18.54 17.85
CA ALA A 246 17.00 -19.68 17.36
C ALA A 246 16.76 -19.63 15.83
N MET A 247 17.36 -18.68 15.10
CA MET A 247 17.28 -18.63 13.64
C MET A 247 17.88 -19.88 13.01
N SER A 248 17.14 -20.51 12.10
CA SER A 248 17.71 -21.48 11.15
C SER A 248 18.04 -20.77 9.84
N MET A 249 19.33 -20.76 9.47
CA MET A 249 19.80 -20.01 8.30
C MET A 249 19.35 -20.60 6.96
N ASP A 250 19.11 -21.92 6.93
CA ASP A 250 18.83 -22.68 5.71
C ASP A 250 17.36 -23.12 5.62
N ALA A 251 16.56 -22.88 6.66
CA ALA A 251 15.12 -23.19 6.64
C ALA A 251 14.35 -22.23 5.73
N LYS A 252 13.42 -22.79 4.95
CA LYS A 252 12.44 -22.02 4.15
C LYS A 252 11.03 -22.03 4.74
N VAL A 253 10.82 -22.70 5.87
CA VAL A 253 9.50 -22.81 6.49
C VAL A 253 9.29 -21.64 7.45
N VAL A 254 8.25 -20.86 7.20
CA VAL A 254 7.99 -19.59 7.89
C VAL A 254 6.53 -19.49 8.32
N ARG A 255 6.24 -18.78 9.40
CA ARG A 255 4.85 -18.55 9.82
C ARG A 255 4.26 -17.37 9.04
N SER A 256 3.18 -17.56 8.30
CA SER A 256 2.45 -16.43 7.70
C SER A 256 1.73 -15.63 8.79
N LYS A 257 1.94 -14.31 8.83
CA LYS A 257 1.25 -13.41 9.78
C LYS A 257 -0.20 -13.15 9.38
N ARG A 258 -0.57 -13.40 8.12
CA ARG A 258 -1.95 -13.24 7.62
C ARG A 258 -2.84 -14.41 8.01
N ILE A 259 -2.43 -15.64 7.68
CA ILE A 259 -3.24 -16.85 7.91
C ILE A 259 -2.85 -17.61 9.18
N ARG A 260 -1.78 -17.18 9.87
CA ARG A 260 -1.25 -17.75 11.12
C ARG A 260 -0.72 -19.20 11.02
N ASN A 261 -0.59 -19.75 9.81
CA ASN A 261 -0.06 -21.08 9.52
C ASN A 261 1.40 -21.04 9.02
N TRP A 262 2.08 -22.19 9.12
CA TRP A 262 3.41 -22.39 8.53
C TRP A 262 3.30 -22.64 7.03
N VAL A 263 4.16 -21.99 6.26
CA VAL A 263 4.21 -22.04 4.79
C VAL A 263 5.66 -22.01 4.31
N TYR A 264 5.89 -22.40 3.06
CA TYR A 264 7.20 -22.24 2.44
C TYR A 264 7.39 -20.81 1.91
N ALA A 265 8.50 -20.19 2.32
CA ALA A 265 9.03 -18.96 1.74
C ALA A 265 9.85 -19.28 0.48
N PRO A 266 9.96 -18.33 -0.48
CA PRO A 266 10.75 -18.54 -1.70
C PRO A 266 12.25 -18.71 -1.39
N MET A 267 12.74 -18.08 -0.32
CA MET A 267 14.16 -18.06 0.05
C MET A 267 14.37 -18.33 1.54
N SER A 268 15.50 -18.96 1.88
CA SER A 268 16.02 -19.06 3.25
C SER A 268 16.69 -17.75 3.68
N SER A 269 17.01 -17.62 4.97
CA SER A 269 17.76 -16.45 5.47
C SER A 269 19.08 -16.24 4.74
N ARG A 270 19.81 -17.33 4.44
CA ARG A 270 21.08 -17.28 3.71
C ARG A 270 20.90 -16.76 2.28
N GLU A 271 19.93 -17.31 1.55
CA GLU A 271 19.62 -16.88 0.18
C GLU A 271 19.16 -15.41 0.13
N ILE A 272 18.42 -14.94 1.14
CA ILE A 272 18.03 -13.52 1.26
C ILE A 272 19.27 -12.62 1.36
N MET A 273 20.26 -12.97 2.19
CA MET A 273 21.49 -12.18 2.33
C MET A 273 22.31 -12.14 1.04
N GLU A 274 22.32 -13.24 0.28
CA GLU A 274 22.98 -13.33 -1.02
C GLU A 274 22.28 -12.45 -2.07
N ALA A 275 20.94 -12.46 -2.08
CA ALA A 275 20.14 -11.69 -3.01
C ALA A 275 20.11 -10.18 -2.69
N VAL A 276 20.12 -9.80 -1.40
CA VAL A 276 19.90 -8.43 -0.94
C VAL A 276 21.04 -7.99 0.00
N PRO A 277 22.10 -7.34 -0.53
CA PRO A 277 23.34 -7.09 0.20
C PRO A 277 23.24 -6.23 1.46
N ASP A 278 22.19 -5.40 1.59
CA ASP A 278 21.95 -4.57 2.78
C ASP A 278 21.08 -5.26 3.83
N ILE A 279 20.73 -6.54 3.62
CA ILE A 279 20.13 -7.40 4.62
C ILE A 279 21.23 -8.31 5.18
N LYS A 280 21.41 -8.26 6.50
CA LYS A 280 22.28 -9.17 7.25
C LYS A 280 21.43 -9.95 8.24
N LEU A 281 21.61 -11.26 8.30
CA LEU A 281 20.90 -12.15 9.20
C LEU A 281 21.92 -13.00 9.94
N HIS A 282 21.84 -13.02 11.26
CA HIS A 282 22.77 -13.75 12.10
C HIS A 282 22.05 -14.57 13.16
N GLN A 283 22.48 -15.82 13.31
CA GLN A 283 22.10 -16.67 14.42
C GLN A 283 22.98 -16.34 15.64
N CYS A 284 22.67 -15.23 16.33
CA CYS A 284 23.41 -14.76 17.49
C CYS A 284 22.51 -13.94 18.43
N SER A 285 23.04 -13.60 19.60
CA SER A 285 22.42 -12.73 20.61
C SER A 285 22.84 -11.26 20.43
N THR A 286 22.23 -10.35 21.20
CA THR A 286 22.66 -8.95 21.27
C THR A 286 24.09 -8.82 21.77
N ARG A 287 24.48 -9.66 22.74
CA ARG A 287 25.79 -9.66 23.36
C ARG A 287 26.92 -9.86 22.35
N ASP A 288 26.71 -10.73 21.38
CA ASP A 288 27.68 -11.07 20.34
C ASP A 288 27.99 -9.88 19.41
N LEU A 289 27.11 -8.88 19.35
CA LEU A 289 27.29 -7.68 18.54
C LEU A 289 27.92 -6.51 19.29
N VAL A 290 27.93 -6.52 20.63
CA VAL A 290 28.38 -5.37 21.43
C VAL A 290 29.84 -5.04 21.09
N GLY A 291 30.09 -3.75 20.81
CA GLY A 291 31.41 -3.26 20.41
C GLY A 291 31.76 -3.41 18.92
N SER A 292 30.94 -4.11 18.14
CA SER A 292 31.23 -4.32 16.70
C SER A 292 30.57 -3.28 15.79
N ILE A 293 29.30 -2.93 16.05
CA ILE A 293 28.49 -2.05 15.22
C ILE A 293 27.49 -1.27 16.08
N LYS A 294 27.07 -0.11 15.57
CA LYS A 294 26.03 0.72 16.17
C LYS A 294 24.88 0.93 15.19
N PHE A 295 23.68 1.12 15.74
CA PHE A 295 22.43 1.26 14.98
C PHE A 295 21.67 2.53 15.32
N ASP A 296 20.94 3.06 14.35
CA ASP A 296 20.12 4.27 14.51
C ASP A 296 18.75 3.92 15.10
N ALA A 297 18.26 2.70 14.84
CA ALA A 297 17.02 2.19 15.41
C ALA A 297 17.15 0.70 15.72
N ILE A 298 16.61 0.28 16.87
CA ILE A 298 16.53 -1.12 17.29
C ILE A 298 15.07 -1.49 17.51
N SER A 299 14.60 -2.52 16.80
CA SER A 299 13.23 -3.03 16.84
C SER A 299 13.14 -4.32 17.65
N LEU A 300 12.11 -4.44 18.47
CA LEU A 300 11.73 -5.66 19.18
C LEU A 300 10.24 -5.95 18.94
N HIS A 301 9.92 -6.78 17.94
CA HIS A 301 8.53 -7.10 17.59
C HIS A 301 8.07 -8.40 18.26
N ASN A 302 7.48 -8.29 19.46
CA ASN A 302 6.96 -9.44 20.22
C ASN A 302 8.03 -10.49 20.51
N VAL A 303 9.21 -10.01 20.89
CA VAL A 303 10.34 -10.83 21.34
C VAL A 303 10.55 -10.72 22.84
N THR A 304 10.16 -9.60 23.45
CA THR A 304 10.41 -9.30 24.86
C THR A 304 9.89 -10.38 25.82
N GLU A 305 8.81 -11.08 25.46
CA GLU A 305 8.24 -12.21 26.20
C GLU A 305 9.06 -13.52 26.11
N HIS A 306 10.05 -13.54 25.22
CA HIS A 306 10.95 -14.66 24.95
C HIS A 306 12.40 -14.38 25.37
N LEU A 307 12.72 -13.15 25.75
CA LEU A 307 14.06 -12.81 26.23
C LEU A 307 14.26 -13.38 27.62
N VAL A 308 15.42 -13.98 27.85
CA VAL A 308 15.92 -14.33 29.19
C VAL A 308 16.81 -13.17 29.63
N ASP A 309 16.74 -12.78 30.90
CA ASP A 309 17.52 -11.67 31.49
C ASP A 309 17.33 -10.36 30.71
N ILE A 310 16.10 -9.83 30.73
CA ILE A 310 15.70 -8.67 29.92
C ILE A 310 16.55 -7.42 30.23
N GLU A 311 17.00 -7.25 31.48
CA GLU A 311 17.86 -6.16 31.90
C GLU A 311 19.19 -6.15 31.12
N ASP A 312 19.87 -7.30 31.05
CA ASP A 312 21.14 -7.47 30.33
C ASP A 312 20.94 -7.26 28.82
N VAL A 313 19.83 -7.75 28.26
CA VAL A 313 19.51 -7.52 26.85
C VAL A 313 19.30 -6.04 26.56
N PHE A 314 18.63 -5.29 27.44
CA PHE A 314 18.44 -3.85 27.25
C PHE A 314 19.74 -3.05 27.50
N GLU A 315 20.62 -3.52 28.37
CA GLU A 315 21.98 -2.98 28.51
C GLU A 315 22.77 -3.14 27.20
N ASP A 316 22.78 -4.36 26.63
CA ASP A 316 23.42 -4.63 25.34
C ASP A 316 22.81 -3.76 24.22
N ILE A 317 21.49 -3.65 24.14
CA ILE A 317 20.79 -2.80 23.15
C ILE A 317 21.22 -1.34 23.29
N THR A 318 21.34 -0.83 24.52
CA THR A 318 21.84 0.53 24.77
C THR A 318 23.29 0.67 24.26
N ASN A 319 24.11 -0.35 24.48
CA ASN A 319 25.47 -0.43 23.96
C ASN A 319 25.56 -0.67 22.44
N LEU A 320 24.46 -1.01 21.76
CA LEU A 320 24.36 -1.12 20.30
C LEU A 320 23.75 0.11 19.63
N LEU A 321 23.23 1.06 20.42
CA LEU A 321 22.57 2.25 19.89
C LEU A 321 23.58 3.37 19.60
N ASN A 322 23.37 4.08 18.48
CA ASN A 322 24.00 5.38 18.24
C ASN A 322 23.46 6.41 19.22
N ARG A 323 24.22 7.50 19.39
CA ARG A 323 23.70 8.69 20.08
C ARG A 323 22.40 9.13 19.40
N ASP A 324 21.37 9.37 20.20
CA ASP A 324 20.01 9.75 19.77
C ASP A 324 19.20 8.65 19.04
N GLY A 325 19.73 7.44 18.93
CA GLY A 325 19.02 6.31 18.34
C GLY A 325 17.76 5.95 19.12
N LYS A 326 16.90 5.14 18.51
CA LYS A 326 15.59 4.77 19.06
C LYS A 326 15.48 3.29 19.33
N ILE A 327 14.97 2.93 20.50
CA ILE A 327 14.47 1.58 20.79
C ILE A 327 12.96 1.60 20.55
N ILE A 328 12.47 0.68 19.75
CA ILE A 328 11.06 0.59 19.37
C ILE A 328 10.60 -0.84 19.61
N PHE A 329 9.67 -1.05 20.52
CA PHE A 329 9.22 -2.39 20.86
C PHE A 329 7.70 -2.50 20.94
N LEU A 330 7.22 -3.70 20.69
CA LEU A 330 5.84 -4.11 20.94
C LEU A 330 5.87 -5.35 21.83
N HIS A 331 5.13 -5.28 22.94
CA HIS A 331 4.97 -6.38 23.90
C HIS A 331 3.54 -6.88 23.82
N HIS A 332 3.34 -8.20 23.67
CA HIS A 332 2.01 -8.77 23.46
C HIS A 332 1.30 -9.27 24.73
N ASN A 333 1.90 -9.21 25.93
CA ASN A 333 1.31 -9.86 27.10
C ASN A 333 1.56 -9.14 28.46
N PHE A 334 0.57 -8.40 28.98
CA PHE A 334 0.68 -7.74 30.29
C PHE A 334 0.40 -8.65 31.51
N TYR A 335 0.22 -9.96 31.35
CA TYR A 335 -0.24 -10.85 32.44
C TYR A 335 0.84 -11.35 33.42
N GLY A 336 1.98 -10.67 33.57
CA GLY A 336 2.93 -11.00 34.64
C GLY A 336 4.17 -10.12 34.67
N TRP A 337 4.68 -9.87 35.87
CA TRP A 337 5.86 -9.02 36.14
C TRP A 337 7.16 -9.53 35.47
N SER A 338 7.19 -10.80 35.04
CA SER A 338 8.34 -11.41 34.36
C SER A 338 8.14 -11.63 32.86
N GLY A 339 6.98 -11.28 32.27
CA GLY A 339 6.77 -11.31 30.81
C GLY A 339 6.91 -12.66 30.09
N HIS A 340 7.24 -13.76 30.75
CA HIS A 340 7.59 -15.00 30.07
C HIS A 340 6.37 -15.87 29.68
N HIS A 341 6.46 -16.53 28.51
CA HIS A 341 5.67 -17.72 28.18
C HIS A 341 6.10 -18.98 28.97
N MET A 342 7.00 -18.83 29.93
CA MET A 342 7.45 -19.90 30.80
C MET A 342 6.41 -20.14 31.90
N PRO A 343 6.22 -21.39 32.36
CA PRO A 343 5.45 -21.63 33.58
C PRO A 343 6.03 -20.79 34.73
N PRO A 344 5.19 -20.32 35.68
CA PRO A 344 5.68 -19.60 36.85
C PRO A 344 6.76 -20.44 37.51
N ILE A 345 7.95 -19.87 37.73
CA ILE A 345 8.98 -20.52 38.52
C ILE A 345 8.33 -20.74 39.89
N PRO A 346 8.16 -21.99 40.36
CA PRO A 346 7.67 -22.21 41.70
C PRO A 346 8.65 -21.47 42.60
N GLN A 347 8.17 -20.47 43.36
CA GLN A 347 9.01 -19.86 44.38
C GLN A 347 9.57 -21.03 45.20
N PRO A 348 10.90 -21.14 45.36
CA PRO A 348 11.42 -22.09 46.32
C PRO A 348 10.71 -21.72 47.63
N LEU A 349 9.92 -22.67 48.16
CA LEU A 349 9.29 -22.54 49.47
C LEU A 349 10.40 -22.06 50.39
N SER A 350 10.36 -20.77 50.73
CA SER A 350 11.39 -20.21 51.59
C SER A 350 11.28 -21.02 52.86
N MET A 351 12.30 -21.81 53.15
CA MET A 351 12.50 -22.40 54.48
C MET A 351 12.64 -21.23 55.45
N LYS A 352 11.51 -20.77 55.96
CA LYS A 352 11.35 -20.05 57.21
C LYS A 352 10.29 -20.89 57.92
N THR A 353 10.67 -21.80 58.81
CA THR A 353 11.12 -21.43 60.15
C THR A 353 12.16 -22.42 60.71
N THR A 354 13.37 -21.94 60.95
CA THR A 354 13.96 -22.11 62.28
C THR A 354 14.16 -20.71 62.85
N PRO A 355 13.63 -20.48 64.06
CA PRO A 355 14.57 -20.13 65.11
C PRO A 355 14.27 -20.80 66.46
N ASN A 356 15.35 -21.32 67.04
CA ASN A 356 15.75 -21.33 68.46
C ASN A 356 14.72 -21.78 69.51
N ILE A 357 14.96 -22.96 70.11
CA ILE A 357 15.75 -23.16 71.35
C ILE A 357 16.49 -24.49 71.24
#